data_AF-A0A2D7PDG3-F1
#
_entry.id   AF-A0A2D7PDG3-F1
#
_cell.length_a   1.000
_cell.length_b   1.000
_cell.length_c   1.000
_cell.angle_alpha   90.00
_cell.angle_beta   90.00
_cell.angle_gamma   90.00
#
_symmetry.space_group_name_H-M   'P 1'
#
loop_
_entity.id
_entity.type
_entity.pdbx_description
1 polymer ?
#
loop_
_entity_poly.entity_id
_entity_poly.type
_entity_poly.pdbx_seq_one_letter_code
_entity_poly.pdbx_strand_id
1 'polypeptide(L)'
;MKSYPIWNQVEACIYKSRKSWGARENCAVDVKVGTSAQNSHAFVSHCTTHRTHEDGSQEFRFYVDGQVVKKAIIAPEKRKSDCKLQFVEVD
;
A
#
# COMPACT_ATOMS: atom_id res chain seq x y z
N MET A 1 -18.01 -16.14 -11.30
CA MET A 1 -18.20 -16.11 -9.84
C MET A 1 -16.81 -16.05 -9.20
N LYS A 2 -16.55 -15.10 -8.29
CA LYS A 2 -15.28 -15.01 -7.56
C LYS A 2 -15.24 -16.17 -6.55
N SER A 3 -14.61 -17.29 -6.90
CA SER A 3 -14.67 -18.58 -6.16
C SER A 3 -13.46 -18.82 -5.25
N TYR A 4 -12.69 -17.78 -4.94
CA TYR A 4 -11.46 -17.94 -4.17
C TYR A 4 -11.73 -17.61 -2.70
N PRO A 5 -11.24 -18.45 -1.76
CA PRO A 5 -11.43 -18.20 -0.33
C PRO A 5 -10.80 -16.90 0.18
N ILE A 6 -9.81 -16.38 -0.56
CA ILE A 6 -9.17 -15.09 -0.33
C ILE A 6 -9.35 -14.26 -1.59
N TRP A 7 -9.95 -13.09 -1.46
CA TRP A 7 -10.19 -12.16 -2.55
C TRP A 7 -9.53 -10.82 -2.26
N ASN A 8 -8.51 -10.47 -3.03
CA ASN A 8 -7.88 -9.16 -2.98
C ASN A 8 -8.61 -8.23 -3.97
N GLN A 9 -9.33 -7.26 -3.44
CA GLN A 9 -9.90 -6.17 -4.21
C GLN A 9 -8.86 -5.04 -4.27
N VAL A 10 -8.21 -4.92 -5.42
CA VAL A 10 -7.15 -3.95 -5.65
C VAL A 10 -7.71 -2.74 -6.38
N GLU A 11 -7.47 -1.55 -5.85
CA GLU A 11 -7.74 -0.30 -6.57
C GLU A 11 -6.53 0.04 -7.45
N ALA A 12 -6.62 -0.30 -8.74
CA ALA A 12 -5.63 0.08 -9.74
C ALA A 12 -6.37 0.60 -10.98
N CYS A 13 -6.14 1.85 -11.36
CA CYS A 13 -6.94 2.53 -12.38
C CYS A 13 -6.90 1.91 -13.79
N ILE A 14 -6.02 0.92 -14.07
CA ILE A 14 -5.66 0.57 -15.46
C ILE A 14 -5.54 -0.94 -15.78
N TYR A 15 -5.80 -1.89 -14.86
CA TYR A 15 -5.47 -3.31 -15.11
C TYR A 15 -6.63 -4.31 -14.94
N LYS A 16 -6.76 -5.23 -15.92
CA LYS A 16 -7.72 -6.35 -15.97
C LYS A 16 -7.06 -7.73 -15.77
N SER A 17 -5.76 -7.81 -15.54
CA SER A 17 -5.00 -9.06 -15.35
C SER A 17 -3.81 -8.86 -14.40
N ARG A 18 -3.16 -9.95 -13.98
CA ARG A 18 -1.93 -9.91 -13.16
C ARG A 18 -0.83 -9.19 -13.95
N LYS A 19 -0.50 -7.97 -13.53
CA LYS A 19 0.64 -7.19 -14.04
C LYS A 19 1.39 -6.62 -12.85
N SER A 20 2.71 -6.55 -12.95
CA SER A 20 3.49 -5.65 -12.11
C SER A 20 3.01 -4.24 -12.38
N TRP A 21 2.58 -3.53 -11.34
CA TRP A 21 2.10 -2.17 -11.46
C TRP A 21 2.66 -1.32 -10.34
N GLY A 22 2.98 -0.07 -10.64
CA GLY A 22 3.42 0.92 -9.67
C GLY A 22 2.29 1.88 -9.34
N ALA A 23 2.19 2.25 -8.07
CA ALA A 23 1.34 3.34 -7.61
C ALA A 23 2.21 4.55 -7.27
N ARG A 24 1.74 5.77 -7.58
CA ARG A 24 2.50 7.00 -7.34
C ARG A 24 2.34 7.52 -5.91
N GLU A 25 1.11 7.52 -5.41
CA GLU A 25 0.74 8.16 -4.14
C GLU A 25 0.04 7.20 -3.20
N ASN A 26 -0.96 6.44 -3.67
CA ASN A 26 -1.72 5.50 -2.84
C ASN A 26 -1.83 4.15 -3.53
N CYS A 27 -1.60 3.08 -2.78
CA CYS A 27 -1.80 1.69 -3.20
C CYS A 27 -2.67 0.98 -2.15
N ALA A 28 -3.97 0.92 -2.38
CA ALA A 28 -4.94 0.34 -1.45
C ALA A 28 -5.44 -1.04 -1.92
N VAL A 29 -5.61 -1.94 -0.96
CA VAL A 29 -6.13 -3.29 -1.18
C VAL A 29 -7.08 -3.66 -0.04
N ASP A 30 -8.30 -4.03 -0.39
CA ASP A 30 -9.24 -4.63 0.54
C ASP A 30 -9.23 -6.15 0.37
N VAL A 31 -8.94 -6.85 1.45
CA VAL A 31 -8.94 -8.31 1.49
C VAL A 31 -10.28 -8.78 2.05
N LYS A 32 -10.94 -9.65 1.29
CA LYS A 32 -12.13 -10.37 1.73
C LYS A 32 -11.83 -11.84 1.85
N VAL A 33 -12.43 -12.50 2.83
CA VAL A 33 -12.32 -13.94 3.03
C VAL A 33 -13.70 -14.59 3.11
N GLY A 34 -13.82 -15.84 2.69
CA GLY A 34 -15.13 -16.48 2.65
C GLY A 34 -15.15 -17.83 1.97
N THR A 35 -16.30 -18.50 1.98
CA THR A 35 -16.47 -19.79 1.29
C THR A 35 -17.18 -19.67 -0.05
N SER A 36 -17.84 -18.54 -0.31
CA SER A 36 -18.51 -18.25 -1.56
C SER A 36 -18.59 -16.75 -1.81
N ALA A 37 -19.01 -16.34 -3.02
CA ALA A 37 -19.22 -14.94 -3.33
C ALA A 37 -20.31 -14.27 -2.47
N GLN A 38 -21.29 -15.04 -2.00
CA GLN A 38 -22.38 -14.58 -1.14
C GLN A 38 -22.03 -14.67 0.35
N ASN A 39 -21.02 -15.47 0.69
CA ASN A 39 -20.49 -15.62 2.04
C ASN A 39 -19.04 -15.12 2.08
N SER A 40 -18.85 -13.84 1.76
CA SER A 40 -17.54 -13.18 1.75
C SER A 40 -17.59 -11.96 2.66
N HIS A 41 -16.64 -11.88 3.58
CA HIS A 41 -16.56 -10.88 4.64
C HIS A 41 -15.30 -10.04 4.49
N ALA A 42 -15.37 -8.77 4.87
CA ALA A 42 -14.17 -7.94 4.99
C ALA A 42 -13.25 -8.53 6.05
N PHE A 43 -11.97 -8.69 5.72
CA PHE A 43 -10.98 -9.24 6.62
C PHE A 43 -9.97 -8.20 7.06
N VAL A 44 -9.35 -7.51 6.10
CA VAL A 44 -8.39 -6.43 6.36
C VAL A 44 -8.37 -5.48 5.18
N SER A 45 -8.21 -4.18 5.45
CA SER A 45 -7.80 -3.20 4.44
C SER A 45 -6.34 -2.84 4.69
N HIS A 46 -5.51 -2.83 3.64
CA HIS A 46 -4.15 -2.35 3.76
C HIS A 46 -3.80 -1.38 2.65
N CYS A 47 -2.98 -0.38 2.98
CA CYS A 47 -2.62 0.67 2.04
C CYS A 47 -1.15 1.07 2.21
N THR A 48 -0.44 1.29 1.10
CA THR A 48 0.83 2.01 1.13
C THR A 48 0.64 3.39 0.53
N THR A 49 1.01 4.43 1.28
CA THR A 49 1.04 5.80 0.77
C THR A 49 2.46 6.30 0.59
N HIS A 50 2.69 7.14 -0.41
CA HIS A 50 3.92 7.86 -0.65
C HIS A 50 3.62 9.37 -0.74
N ARG A 51 4.37 10.17 0.01
CA ARG A 51 4.26 11.64 0.01
C ARG A 51 5.64 12.27 -0.14
N THR A 52 5.69 13.36 -0.89
CA THR A 52 6.85 14.26 -0.94
C THR A 52 6.52 15.51 -0.13
N HIS A 53 7.37 15.84 0.83
CA HIS A 53 7.24 17.04 1.66
C HIS A 53 7.90 18.26 0.99
N GLU A 54 7.62 19.45 1.51
CA GLU A 54 8.16 20.70 0.97
C GLU A 54 9.70 20.77 1.05
N ASP A 55 10.30 20.13 2.06
CA ASP A 55 11.74 20.01 2.22
C ASP A 55 12.39 19.01 1.23
N GLY A 56 11.57 18.34 0.41
CA GLY A 56 11.99 17.33 -0.55
C GLY A 56 12.19 15.93 0.02
N SER A 57 11.97 15.73 1.33
CA SER A 57 11.94 14.40 1.92
C SER A 57 10.76 13.58 1.38
N GLN A 58 10.94 12.26 1.31
CA GLN A 58 9.89 11.33 0.92
C GLN A 58 9.49 10.47 2.11
N GLU A 59 8.19 10.33 2.32
CA GLU A 59 7.62 9.54 3.38
C GLU A 59 6.78 8.42 2.79
N PHE A 60 6.99 7.21 3.31
CA PHE A 60 6.23 6.02 3.00
C PHE A 60 5.54 5.54 4.27
N ARG A 61 4.24 5.30 4.20
CA ARG A 61 3.47 4.75 5.31
C ARG A 61 2.70 3.53 4.83
N PHE A 62 2.78 2.45 5.59
CA PHE A 62 1.97 1.26 5.39
C PHE A 62 0.91 1.20 6.48
N TYR A 63 -0.32 1.03 6.04
CA TYR A 63 -1.51 1.02 6.85
C TYR A 63 -2.13 -0.37 6.87
N VAL A 64 -2.64 -0.76 8.03
CA VAL A 64 -3.54 -1.90 8.21
C VAL A 64 -4.77 -1.36 8.97
N ASP A 65 -5.95 -1.52 8.39
CA ASP A 65 -7.23 -1.04 8.90
C ASP A 65 -7.19 0.45 9.33
N GLY A 66 -6.52 1.27 8.51
CA GLY A 66 -6.37 2.71 8.73
C GLY A 66 -5.30 3.10 9.75
N GLN A 67 -4.68 2.15 10.45
CA GLN A 67 -3.59 2.38 11.39
C GLN A 67 -2.25 2.25 10.68
N VAL A 68 -1.33 3.18 10.91
CA VAL A 68 0.04 3.04 10.42
C VAL A 68 0.69 1.91 11.23
N VAL A 69 1.29 0.94 10.54
CA VAL A 69 2.03 -0.16 11.20
C VAL A 69 3.48 -0.23 10.71
N LYS A 70 3.83 0.53 9.67
CA LYS A 70 5.21 0.70 9.22
C LYS A 70 5.40 2.05 8.56
N LYS A 71 6.51 2.71 8.88
CA LYS A 71 6.89 3.99 8.29
C LYS A 71 8.34 3.96 7.82
N ALA A 72 8.61 4.63 6.70
CA ALA A 72 9.96 4.87 6.22
C ALA A 72 10.10 6.30 5.66
N ILE A 73 11.29 6.86 5.80
CA ILE A 73 11.63 8.19 5.30
C ILE A 73 12.88 8.09 4.42
N ILE A 74 12.90 8.87 3.35
CA ILE A 74 14.09 9.17 2.56
C ILE A 74 14.39 10.65 2.70
N ALA A 75 15.54 10.98 3.29
CA ALA A 75 16.02 12.35 3.36
C ALA A 75 16.46 12.85 1.96
N PRO A 76 16.27 14.15 1.67
CA PRO A 76 16.75 14.73 0.43
C PRO A 76 18.29 14.74 0.41
N GLU A 77 18.87 14.33 -0.71
CA GLU A 77 20.31 14.39 -0.94
C GLU A 77 20.62 15.07 -2.28
N LYS A 78 21.84 15.60 -2.41
CA LYS A 78 22.28 16.26 -3.66
C LYS A 78 22.17 15.33 -4.87
N ARG A 79 22.42 14.03 -4.68
CA ARG A 79 22.26 13.00 -5.72
C ARG A 79 21.29 11.93 -5.21
N LYS A 80 20.39 11.47 -6.09
CA LYS A 80 19.45 10.39 -5.77
C LYS A 80 20.12 9.07 -5.37
N SER A 81 21.33 8.82 -5.85
CA SER A 81 22.15 7.65 -5.48
C SER A 81 22.56 7.65 -4.01
N ASP A 82 22.63 8.84 -3.41
CA ASP A 82 23.15 9.04 -2.06
C ASP A 82 22.02 8.93 -1.02
N CYS A 83 20.76 9.16 -1.44
CA CYS A 83 19.56 8.97 -0.63
C CYS A 83 19.53 7.58 0.03
N LYS A 84 19.14 7.54 1.31
CA LYS A 84 18.96 6.31 2.07
C LYS A 84 17.55 6.20 2.59
N LEU A 85 16.98 5.00 2.51
CA LEU A 85 15.71 4.68 3.14
C LEU A 85 15.97 4.29 4.59
N GLN A 86 15.26 4.94 5.50
CA GLN A 86 15.31 4.68 6.93
C GLN A 86 13.93 4.27 7.42
N PHE A 87 13.85 3.11 8.08
CA PHE A 87 12.62 2.72 8.78
C PHE A 87 12.55 3.47 10.11
N VAL A 88 11.36 3.92 10.45
CA VAL A 88 11.08 4.67 11.68
C VAL A 88 10.07 3.87 12.49
N GLU A 89 10.22 3.88 13.81
CA GLU A 89 9.21 3.32 14.71
C GLU A 89 7.88 4.04 14.52
N VAL A 90 6.80 3.30 14.74
CA VAL A 90 5.44 3.80 14.67
C VAL A 90 4.89 3.77 16.09
N ASP A 91 4.37 4.90 16.53
CA ASP A 91 3.79 5.09 17.87
C ASP A 91 2.47 4.30 18.05
#